data_AF-A0A519WXY3-F1
#
_entry.id   AF-A0A519WXY3-F1
#
_cell.length_a   1.000
_cell.length_b   1.000
_cell.length_c   1.000
_cell.angle_alpha   90.00
_cell.angle_beta   90.00
_cell.angle_gamma   90.00
#
_symmetry.space_group_name_H-M   'P 1'
#
loop_
_entity.id
_entity.type
_entity.pdbx_description
1 polymer ?
#
loop_
_entity_poly.entity_id
_entity_poly.type
_entity_poly.pdbx_seq_one_letter_code
_entity_poly.pdbx_strand_id
1 'polypeptide(L)'
;MKRRNFIYLTGVGAAAAMLPAIPVWGNEVPLERSLEYIDPAAKKIMADVALNAARSKGATYTDVRIGRYLNQFVVTREDKVENLVNTESYGVGIRVIANGSWGFAATDKMDKDGIAKAAELAVAIAKENARLLLEPVKLAPQTGYGEVSWKAPIEKNSFEIPIKEKADLLLSVNDAAMKGGADYVNSILFMVNEQKYFASS
;
A
#
# COMPACT_ATOMS: atom_id res chain seq x y z
N MET A 1 -21.50 -37.55 16.11
CA MET A 1 -20.60 -37.33 14.94
C MET A 1 -19.36 -38.21 15.08
N LYS A 2 -18.96 -38.94 14.03
CA LYS A 2 -17.72 -39.75 14.05
C LYS A 2 -16.50 -38.81 14.01
N ARG A 3 -15.58 -38.93 14.97
CA ARG A 3 -14.36 -38.09 15.11
C ARG A 3 -13.59 -37.90 13.79
N ARG A 4 -13.54 -38.94 12.97
CA ARG A 4 -12.90 -38.93 11.64
C ARG A 4 -13.57 -37.97 10.65
N ASN A 5 -14.91 -37.89 10.66
CA ASN A 5 -15.65 -36.98 9.81
C ASN A 5 -15.49 -35.54 10.28
N PHE A 6 -15.43 -35.31 11.60
CA PHE A 6 -15.14 -33.99 12.14
C PHE A 6 -13.76 -33.50 11.68
N ILE A 7 -12.69 -34.26 11.90
CA ILE A 7 -11.33 -33.86 11.47
C ILE A 7 -11.25 -33.61 9.95
N TYR A 8 -11.91 -34.45 9.15
CA TYR A 8 -11.95 -34.27 7.70
C TYR A 8 -12.69 -32.97 7.29
N LEU A 9 -13.89 -32.72 7.84
CA LEU A 9 -14.66 -31.50 7.58
C LEU A 9 -13.95 -30.24 8.10
N THR A 10 -13.31 -30.31 9.27
CA THR A 10 -12.53 -29.20 9.82
C THR A 10 -11.28 -28.93 8.98
N GLY A 11 -10.61 -29.98 8.48
CA GLY A 11 -9.47 -29.85 7.59
C GLY A 11 -9.85 -29.24 6.23
N VAL A 12 -10.95 -29.69 5.62
CA VAL A 12 -11.49 -29.11 4.38
C VAL A 12 -11.97 -27.68 4.60
N GLY A 13 -12.65 -27.39 5.70
CA GLY A 13 -13.11 -26.04 6.04
C GLY A 13 -11.95 -25.06 6.30
N ALA A 14 -10.90 -25.50 6.99
CA ALA A 14 -9.70 -24.70 7.22
C ALA A 14 -8.91 -24.47 5.92
N ALA A 15 -8.77 -25.50 5.07
CA ALA A 15 -8.13 -25.37 3.77
C ALA A 15 -8.93 -24.43 2.85
N ALA A 16 -10.26 -24.53 2.82
CA ALA A 16 -11.13 -23.66 2.04
C ALA A 16 -11.12 -22.20 2.54
N ALA A 17 -11.02 -21.99 3.86
CA ALA A 17 -10.85 -20.66 4.44
C ALA A 17 -9.47 -20.05 4.15
N MET A 18 -8.48 -20.89 3.81
CA MET A 18 -7.14 -20.47 3.37
C MET A 18 -6.99 -20.37 1.85
N LEU A 19 -7.98 -20.77 1.04
CA LEU A 19 -7.95 -20.65 -0.42
C LEU A 19 -7.88 -19.22 -0.97
N PRO A 20 -8.27 -18.13 -0.27
CA PRO A 20 -7.78 -16.81 -0.68
C PRO A 20 -6.34 -16.64 -0.16
N ALA A 21 -5.42 -17.49 -0.64
CA ALA A 21 -4.02 -17.51 -0.24
C ALA A 21 -3.20 -16.38 -0.90
N ILE A 22 -3.79 -15.19 -1.02
CA ILE A 22 -3.03 -13.96 -1.17
C ILE A 22 -3.59 -13.04 -0.10
N PRO A 23 -2.81 -12.62 0.91
CA PRO A 23 -3.20 -11.49 1.73
C PRO A 23 -3.30 -10.28 0.81
N VAL A 24 -4.51 -10.02 0.32
CA VAL A 24 -4.85 -8.88 -0.50
C VAL A 24 -4.72 -7.65 0.39
N TRP A 25 -3.52 -7.05 0.43
CA TRP A 25 -3.31 -5.78 1.11
C TRP A 25 -3.94 -4.66 0.28
N GLY A 26 -5.15 -4.27 0.67
CA GLY A 26 -5.92 -3.21 0.03
C GLY A 26 -7.38 -3.61 -0.21
N ASN A 27 -8.18 -2.66 -0.66
CA ASN A 27 -9.56 -2.86 -1.05
C ASN A 27 -9.62 -3.33 -2.50
N GLU A 28 -10.49 -4.29 -2.82
CA GLU A 28 -10.72 -4.70 -4.21
C GLU A 28 -11.28 -3.53 -5.04
N VAL A 29 -10.74 -3.34 -6.25
CA VAL A 29 -11.16 -2.27 -7.16
C VAL A 29 -11.38 -2.77 -8.59
N PRO A 30 -12.25 -2.11 -9.38
CA PRO A 30 -12.37 -2.38 -10.81
C PRO A 30 -11.05 -2.14 -11.57
N LEU A 31 -10.86 -2.83 -12.70
CA LEU A 31 -9.65 -2.71 -13.52
C LEU A 31 -9.40 -1.28 -13.98
N GLU A 32 -10.46 -0.52 -14.26
CA GLU A 32 -10.41 0.85 -14.76
C GLU A 32 -9.72 1.78 -13.76
N ARG A 33 -9.79 1.49 -12.45
CA ARG A 33 -9.12 2.24 -11.40
C ARG A 33 -7.60 2.12 -11.46
N SER A 34 -7.07 1.05 -12.06
CA SER A 34 -5.63 0.72 -12.04
C SER A 34 -4.74 1.73 -12.77
N LEU A 35 -5.31 2.54 -13.66
CA LEU A 35 -4.62 3.59 -14.42
C LEU A 35 -4.93 5.00 -13.93
N GLU A 36 -5.83 5.15 -12.95
CA GLU A 36 -6.20 6.48 -12.46
C GLU A 36 -5.05 7.14 -11.71
N TYR A 37 -4.87 8.43 -11.94
CA TYR A 37 -3.89 9.25 -11.25
C TYR A 37 -4.57 10.28 -10.35
N ILE A 38 -4.04 10.47 -9.14
CA ILE A 38 -4.48 11.59 -8.28
C ILE A 38 -3.66 12.84 -8.61
N ASP A 39 -4.35 13.90 -8.99
CA ASP A 39 -3.78 15.23 -9.27
C ASP A 39 -2.78 15.66 -8.18
N PRO A 40 -1.55 16.11 -8.52
CA PRO A 40 -0.61 16.61 -7.54
C PRO A 40 -1.16 17.78 -6.71
N ALA A 41 -2.02 18.62 -7.29
CA ALA A 41 -2.67 19.73 -6.57
C ALA A 41 -3.59 19.22 -5.46
N ALA A 42 -4.36 18.15 -5.70
CA ALA A 42 -5.18 17.53 -4.67
C ALA A 42 -4.30 16.97 -3.53
N LYS A 43 -3.22 16.27 -3.87
CA LYS A 43 -2.25 15.74 -2.87
C LYS A 43 -1.58 16.85 -2.08
N LYS A 44 -1.27 17.98 -2.72
CA LYS A 44 -0.76 19.17 -2.06
C LYS A 44 -1.76 19.72 -1.05
N ILE A 45 -3.04 19.85 -1.40
CA ILE A 45 -4.08 20.30 -0.46
C ILE A 45 -4.16 19.36 0.76
N MET A 46 -4.12 18.04 0.54
CA MET A 46 -4.12 17.05 1.63
C MET A 46 -2.88 17.17 2.52
N ALA A 47 -1.70 17.36 1.92
CA ALA A 47 -0.47 17.57 2.67
C ALA A 47 -0.49 18.88 3.47
N ASP A 48 -0.98 19.97 2.87
CA ASP A 48 -1.13 21.28 3.52
C ASP A 48 -2.05 21.19 4.74
N VAL A 49 -3.12 20.37 4.70
CA VAL A 49 -3.97 20.10 5.87
C VAL A 49 -3.18 19.46 7.01
N ALA A 50 -2.41 18.40 6.74
CA ALA A 50 -1.59 17.72 7.74
C ALA A 50 -0.50 18.64 8.32
N LEU A 51 0.23 19.36 7.47
CA LEU A 51 1.29 20.29 7.87
C LEU A 51 0.73 21.41 8.77
N ASN A 52 -0.39 22.01 8.40
CA ASN A 52 -1.03 23.08 9.17
C ASN A 52 -1.58 22.57 10.50
N ALA A 53 -2.24 21.41 10.50
CA ALA A 53 -2.76 20.79 11.73
C ALA A 53 -1.63 20.48 12.71
N ALA A 54 -0.56 19.81 12.26
CA ALA A 54 0.59 19.49 13.10
C ALA A 54 1.28 20.74 13.65
N ARG A 55 1.51 21.75 12.79
CA ARG A 55 2.11 23.05 13.20
C ARG A 55 1.26 23.73 14.27
N SER A 56 -0.07 23.77 14.10
CA SER A 56 -0.98 24.39 15.08
C SER A 56 -0.94 23.73 16.46
N LYS A 57 -0.54 22.45 16.54
CA LYS A 57 -0.37 21.72 17.80
C LYS A 57 1.05 21.78 18.37
N GLY A 58 1.96 22.51 17.73
CA GLY A 58 3.33 22.73 18.22
C GLY A 58 4.36 21.74 17.69
N ALA A 59 4.12 21.11 16.54
CA ALA A 59 5.18 20.38 15.84
C ALA A 59 6.25 21.36 15.32
N THR A 60 7.52 21.07 15.59
CA THR A 60 8.68 21.82 15.07
C THR A 60 9.15 21.27 13.72
N TYR A 61 8.73 20.06 13.37
CA TYR A 61 8.93 19.44 12.07
C TYR A 61 7.76 18.52 11.78
N THR A 62 7.35 18.43 10.52
CA THR A 62 6.36 17.47 10.03
C THR A 62 6.80 16.98 8.66
N ASP A 63 6.71 15.68 8.43
CA ASP A 63 6.70 15.11 7.10
C ASP A 63 5.39 14.35 6.84
N VAL A 64 4.90 14.45 5.61
CA VAL A 64 3.63 13.90 5.16
C VAL A 64 3.91 13.04 3.93
N ARG A 65 3.50 11.77 3.99
CA ARG A 65 3.64 10.79 2.91
C ARG A 65 2.26 10.31 2.51
N ILE A 66 1.80 10.74 1.34
CA ILE A 66 0.57 10.22 0.73
C ILE A 66 0.97 9.13 -0.24
N GLY A 67 0.47 7.92 -0.03
CA GLY A 67 0.75 6.76 -0.87
C GLY A 67 -0.55 6.18 -1.41
N ARG A 68 -0.59 5.94 -2.73
CA ARG A 68 -1.62 5.15 -3.41
C ARG A 68 -0.93 3.99 -4.13
N TYR A 69 -1.35 2.79 -3.82
CA TYR A 69 -0.81 1.54 -4.38
C TYR A 69 -1.95 0.81 -5.07
N LEU A 70 -1.89 0.76 -6.39
CA LEU A 70 -2.82 0.02 -7.24
C LEU A 70 -2.12 -1.26 -7.68
N ASN A 71 -2.62 -2.40 -7.24
CA ASN A 71 -2.01 -3.70 -7.53
C ASN A 71 -2.90 -4.52 -8.45
N GLN A 72 -2.29 -5.37 -9.27
CA GLN A 72 -2.99 -6.42 -10.01
C GLN A 72 -2.28 -7.75 -9.81
N PHE A 73 -3.07 -8.76 -9.44
CA PHE A 73 -2.63 -10.14 -9.28
C PHE A 73 -3.32 -11.00 -10.34
N VAL A 74 -2.54 -11.73 -11.13
CA VAL A 74 -3.02 -12.80 -12.00
C VAL A 74 -2.33 -14.08 -11.54
N VAL A 75 -3.12 -15.04 -11.07
CA VAL A 75 -2.64 -16.28 -10.45
C VAL A 75 -3.15 -17.46 -11.25
N THR A 76 -2.26 -18.36 -11.61
CA THR A 76 -2.62 -19.59 -12.31
C THR A 76 -2.01 -20.80 -11.60
N ARG A 77 -2.67 -21.94 -11.76
CA ARG A 77 -2.20 -23.21 -11.25
C ARG A 77 -2.47 -24.26 -12.30
N GLU A 78 -1.43 -25.00 -12.66
CA GLU A 78 -1.46 -25.95 -13.78
C GLU A 78 -2.11 -25.32 -15.03
N ASP A 79 -3.28 -25.80 -15.46
CA ASP A 79 -4.03 -25.35 -16.63
C ASP A 79 -5.15 -24.34 -16.33
N LYS A 80 -5.22 -23.82 -15.09
CA LYS A 80 -6.32 -22.97 -14.62
C LYS A 80 -5.86 -21.59 -14.18
N VAL A 81 -6.72 -20.61 -14.44
CA VAL A 81 -6.66 -19.31 -13.75
C VAL A 81 -7.37 -19.45 -12.42
N GLU A 82 -6.63 -19.29 -11.33
CA GLU A 82 -7.16 -19.43 -9.96
C GLU A 82 -7.71 -18.10 -9.44
N ASN A 83 -7.03 -16.99 -9.75
CA ASN A 83 -7.44 -15.69 -9.25
C ASN A 83 -7.05 -14.56 -10.20
N LEU A 84 -7.93 -13.57 -10.28
CA LEU A 84 -7.66 -12.28 -10.89
C LEU A 84 -8.26 -11.20 -10.01
N VAL A 85 -7.40 -10.38 -9.41
CA VAL A 85 -7.85 -9.34 -8.49
C VAL A 85 -7.02 -8.08 -8.67
N ASN A 86 -7.69 -6.93 -8.63
CA ASN A 86 -7.04 -5.63 -8.53
C ASN A 86 -7.33 -5.03 -7.16
N THR A 87 -6.35 -4.35 -6.58
CA THR A 87 -6.47 -3.83 -5.21
C THR A 87 -5.98 -2.39 -5.15
N GLU A 88 -6.53 -1.64 -4.22
CA GLU A 88 -6.09 -0.29 -3.90
C GLU A 88 -5.79 -0.16 -2.40
N SER A 89 -4.62 0.36 -2.07
CA SER A 89 -4.31 0.89 -0.75
C SER A 89 -4.00 2.37 -0.89
N TYR A 90 -4.79 3.22 -0.24
CA TYR A 90 -4.65 4.67 -0.32
C TYR A 90 -4.71 5.29 1.08
N GLY A 91 -3.69 6.07 1.43
CA GLY A 91 -3.60 6.65 2.75
C GLY A 91 -2.51 7.71 2.89
N VAL A 92 -2.47 8.30 4.08
CA VAL A 92 -1.44 9.26 4.49
C VAL A 92 -0.75 8.78 5.76
N GLY A 93 0.58 8.83 5.76
CA GLY A 93 1.42 8.71 6.95
C GLY A 93 2.00 10.07 7.32
N ILE A 94 1.89 10.44 8.60
CA ILE A 94 2.31 11.74 9.11
C ILE A 94 3.29 11.49 10.26
N ARG A 95 4.51 12.00 10.11
CA ARG A 95 5.54 11.92 11.14
C ARG A 95 5.90 13.33 11.59
N VAL A 96 6.02 13.54 12.89
CA VAL A 96 6.26 14.87 13.47
C VAL A 96 7.36 14.83 14.51
N ILE A 97 8.04 15.96 14.68
CA ILE A 97 8.82 16.24 15.89
C ILE A 97 8.02 17.25 16.71
N ALA A 98 7.74 16.93 17.96
CA ALA A 98 7.19 17.87 18.95
C ALA A 98 7.88 17.65 20.29
N ASN A 99 8.22 18.75 20.98
CA ASN A 99 9.02 18.72 22.22
C ASN A 99 10.31 17.89 22.08
N GLY A 100 10.93 17.92 20.90
CA GLY A 100 12.18 17.19 20.61
C GLY A 100 12.02 15.69 20.36
N SER A 101 10.81 15.10 20.42
CA SER A 101 10.60 13.67 20.20
C SER A 101 9.78 13.39 18.94
N TRP A 102 9.93 12.17 18.41
CA TRP A 102 9.17 11.69 17.27
C TRP A 102 7.77 11.20 17.68
N GLY A 103 6.81 11.47 16.81
CA GLY A 103 5.49 10.85 16.81
C GLY A 103 5.05 10.52 15.39
N PHE A 104 4.19 9.51 15.26
CA PHE A 104 3.71 9.03 13.98
C PHE A 104 2.25 8.59 14.09
N ALA A 105 1.47 8.89 13.07
CA ALA A 105 0.15 8.33 12.87
C ALA A 105 -0.14 8.22 11.36
N ALA A 106 -1.08 7.34 11.01
CA ALA A 106 -1.51 7.15 9.63
C ALA A 106 -3.03 6.97 9.57
N THR A 107 -3.61 7.27 8.41
CA THR A 107 -5.04 7.03 8.14
C THR A 107 -5.28 6.80 6.65
N ASP A 108 -6.31 6.00 6.36
CA ASP A 108 -6.93 5.81 5.05
C ASP A 108 -8.17 6.72 4.86
N LYS A 109 -8.57 7.49 5.88
CA LYS A 109 -9.62 8.50 5.79
C LYS A 109 -9.05 9.77 5.18
N MET A 110 -9.06 9.81 3.85
CA MET A 110 -8.43 10.85 3.02
C MET A 110 -9.27 12.14 2.89
N ASP A 111 -10.20 12.39 3.81
CA ASP A 111 -10.86 13.68 3.97
C ASP A 111 -10.06 14.61 4.90
N LYS A 112 -10.37 15.91 4.89
CA LYS A 112 -9.61 16.92 5.65
C LYS A 112 -9.60 16.62 7.16
N ASP A 113 -10.71 16.13 7.71
CA ASP A 113 -10.85 15.89 9.14
C ASP A 113 -10.06 14.65 9.57
N GLY A 114 -10.08 13.58 8.78
CA GLY A 114 -9.31 12.37 9.01
C GLY A 114 -7.82 12.65 9.01
N ILE A 115 -7.34 13.39 8.00
CA ILE A 115 -5.94 13.80 7.87
C ILE A 115 -5.52 14.70 9.04
N ALA A 116 -6.34 15.70 9.39
CA ALA A 116 -6.05 16.58 10.51
C ALA A 116 -5.98 15.80 11.84
N LYS A 117 -6.93 14.91 12.12
CA LYS A 117 -6.93 14.06 13.32
C LYS A 117 -5.69 13.17 13.40
N ALA A 118 -5.25 12.59 12.28
CA ALA A 118 -4.01 11.83 12.25
C ALA A 118 -2.79 12.71 12.57
N ALA A 119 -2.71 13.93 12.03
CA ALA A 119 -1.64 14.88 12.36
C ALA A 119 -1.63 15.25 13.85
N GLU A 120 -2.80 15.56 14.41
CA GLU A 120 -2.96 15.89 15.84
C GLU A 120 -2.54 14.71 16.74
N LEU A 121 -2.93 13.50 16.38
CA LEU A 121 -2.54 12.28 17.09
C LEU A 121 -1.03 12.05 17.04
N ALA A 122 -0.39 12.23 15.89
CA ALA A 122 1.06 12.13 15.77
C ALA A 122 1.77 13.12 16.72
N VAL A 123 1.26 14.35 16.85
CA VAL A 123 1.81 15.35 17.78
C VAL A 123 1.57 14.96 19.24
N ALA A 124 0.41 14.43 19.59
CA ALA A 124 0.14 13.95 20.94
C ALA A 124 1.11 12.81 21.33
N ILE A 125 1.32 11.85 20.43
CA ILE A 125 2.28 10.75 20.61
C ILE A 125 3.70 11.30 20.82
N ALA A 126 4.14 12.25 19.99
CA ALA A 126 5.44 12.88 20.13
C ALA A 126 5.62 13.53 21.52
N LYS A 127 4.62 14.26 22.00
CA LYS A 127 4.67 14.94 23.30
C LYS A 127 4.75 13.96 24.47
N GLU A 128 4.01 12.85 24.42
CA GLU A 128 4.12 11.81 25.46
C GLU A 128 5.49 11.12 25.42
N ASN A 129 6.00 10.78 24.23
CA ASN A 129 7.32 10.19 24.07
C ASN A 129 8.44 11.12 24.57
N ALA A 130 8.27 12.43 24.46
CA ALA A 130 9.26 13.41 24.92
C ALA A 130 9.54 13.32 26.43
N ARG A 131 8.61 12.78 27.24
CA ARG A 131 8.78 12.61 28.69
C ARG A 131 9.86 11.59 29.06
N LEU A 132 10.15 10.66 28.15
CA LEU A 132 11.15 9.61 28.31
C LEU A 132 12.45 9.92 27.57
N LEU A 133 12.50 11.06 26.87
CA LEU A 133 13.60 11.39 25.97
C LEU A 133 14.75 12.03 26.73
N LEU A 134 15.95 11.44 26.62
CA LEU A 134 17.17 11.98 27.22
C LEU A 134 17.75 13.14 26.40
N GLU A 135 17.73 13.01 25.07
CA GLU A 135 18.28 14.00 24.15
C GLU A 135 17.28 14.30 23.00
N PRO A 136 17.02 15.58 22.69
CA PRO A 136 16.10 15.96 21.63
C PRO A 136 16.64 15.56 20.24
N VAL A 137 15.73 15.17 19.37
CA VAL A 137 16.00 14.94 17.95
C VAL A 137 16.51 16.23 17.31
N LYS A 138 17.67 16.15 16.66
CA LYS A 138 18.26 17.22 15.86
C LYS A 138 18.38 16.74 14.42
N LEU A 139 17.62 17.37 13.52
CA LEU A 139 17.74 17.10 12.09
C LEU A 139 19.00 17.77 11.54
N ALA A 140 19.64 17.13 10.57
CA ALA A 140 20.68 17.78 9.79
C ALA A 140 20.07 18.97 9.01
N PRO A 141 20.76 20.12 8.93
CA PRO A 141 20.32 21.21 8.06
C PRO A 141 20.22 20.74 6.62
N GLN A 142 19.09 20.99 5.96
CA GLN A 142 18.85 20.64 4.56
C GLN A 142 18.14 21.79 3.86
N THR A 143 18.52 22.08 2.62
CA THR A 143 17.79 23.00 1.76
C THR A 143 16.53 22.33 1.23
N GLY A 144 15.43 23.08 1.15
CA GLY A 144 14.22 22.62 0.48
C GLY A 144 14.44 22.50 -1.03
N TYR A 145 13.95 21.42 -1.64
CA TYR A 145 14.05 21.17 -3.08
C TYR A 145 12.90 21.79 -3.89
N GLY A 146 11.90 22.37 -3.23
CA GLY A 146 10.69 22.89 -3.89
C GLY A 146 9.80 21.78 -4.45
N GLU A 147 8.98 22.13 -5.44
CA GLU A 147 8.12 21.20 -6.16
C GLU A 147 8.97 20.42 -7.18
N VAL A 148 9.19 19.14 -6.90
CA VAL A 148 9.92 18.22 -7.80
C VAL A 148 9.06 17.02 -8.13
N SER A 149 9.14 16.56 -9.38
CA SER A 149 8.42 15.38 -9.84
C SER A 149 9.36 14.41 -10.52
N TRP A 150 9.22 13.13 -10.20
CA TRP A 150 9.92 12.05 -10.88
C TRP A 150 8.91 10.96 -11.25
N LYS A 151 9.12 10.34 -12.41
CA LYS A 151 8.35 9.19 -12.89
C LYS A 151 9.34 8.12 -13.34
N ALA A 152 9.01 6.87 -13.08
CA ALA A 152 9.77 5.74 -13.63
C ALA A 152 9.69 5.78 -15.16
N PRO A 153 10.81 5.57 -15.88
CA PRO A 153 10.80 5.46 -17.33
C PRO A 153 10.16 4.13 -17.74
N ILE A 154 8.84 4.11 -17.89
CA ILE A 154 8.07 2.92 -18.27
C ILE A 154 8.07 2.81 -19.81
N GLU A 155 8.69 1.75 -20.34
CA GLU A 155 8.64 1.43 -21.78
C GLU A 155 7.31 0.78 -22.17
N LYS A 156 6.85 -0.18 -21.36
CA LYS A 156 5.57 -0.87 -21.54
C LYS A 156 4.81 -0.92 -20.22
N ASN A 157 3.66 -0.26 -20.17
CA ASN A 157 2.81 -0.26 -18.98
C ASN A 157 2.08 -1.60 -18.87
N SER A 158 2.38 -2.35 -17.81
CA SER A 158 1.78 -3.66 -17.59
C SER A 158 0.27 -3.58 -17.35
N PHE A 159 -0.27 -2.46 -16.87
CA PHE A 159 -1.71 -2.29 -16.66
C PHE A 159 -2.50 -2.03 -17.96
N GLU A 160 -1.83 -1.58 -19.03
CA GLU A 160 -2.43 -1.39 -20.36
C GLU A 160 -2.48 -2.69 -21.17
N ILE A 161 -1.71 -3.71 -20.77
CA ILE A 161 -1.75 -5.03 -21.40
C ILE A 161 -3.08 -5.72 -21.04
N PRO A 162 -3.82 -6.27 -22.03
CA PRO A 162 -5.03 -7.02 -21.77
C PRO A 162 -4.80 -8.17 -20.78
N ILE A 163 -5.77 -8.36 -19.88
CA ILE A 163 -5.77 -9.46 -18.90
C ILE A 163 -5.55 -10.81 -19.59
N LYS A 164 -6.21 -11.03 -20.74
CA LYS A 164 -6.12 -12.28 -21.48
C LYS A 164 -4.68 -12.62 -21.86
N GLU A 165 -3.92 -11.65 -22.37
CA GLU A 165 -2.51 -11.86 -22.74
C GLU A 165 -1.65 -12.27 -21.53
N LYS A 166 -1.93 -11.70 -20.35
CA LYS A 166 -1.24 -12.03 -19.10
C LYS A 166 -1.57 -13.45 -18.64
N ALA A 167 -2.84 -13.82 -18.68
CA ALA A 167 -3.28 -15.16 -18.30
C ALA A 167 -2.75 -16.22 -19.28
N ASP A 168 -2.82 -15.97 -20.58
CA ASP A 168 -2.29 -16.87 -21.61
C ASP A 168 -0.77 -17.09 -21.43
N LEU A 169 -0.02 -16.03 -21.11
CA LEU A 169 1.40 -16.13 -20.79
C LEU A 169 1.64 -17.08 -19.63
N LEU A 170 0.95 -16.89 -18.50
CA LEU A 170 1.11 -17.74 -17.32
C LEU A 170 0.75 -19.20 -17.58
N LEU A 171 -0.36 -19.45 -18.29
CA LEU A 171 -0.77 -20.80 -18.69
C LEU A 171 0.26 -21.45 -19.62
N SER A 172 0.87 -20.70 -20.54
CA SER A 172 1.93 -21.22 -21.42
C SER A 172 3.20 -21.60 -20.65
N VAL A 173 3.55 -20.83 -19.61
CA VAL A 173 4.67 -21.15 -18.71
C VAL A 173 4.38 -22.42 -17.93
N ASN A 174 3.16 -22.58 -17.41
CA ASN A 174 2.78 -23.78 -16.68
C ASN A 174 2.80 -25.02 -17.57
N ASP A 175 2.22 -24.94 -18.77
CA ASP A 175 2.23 -26.04 -19.75
C ASP A 175 3.66 -26.49 -20.11
N ALA A 176 4.57 -25.54 -20.34
CA ALA A 176 5.97 -25.84 -20.60
C ALA A 176 6.65 -26.55 -19.42
N ALA A 177 6.39 -26.11 -18.18
CA ALA A 177 6.94 -26.73 -16.98
C ALA A 177 6.38 -28.15 -16.75
N MET A 178 5.08 -28.37 -16.97
CA MET A 178 4.46 -29.70 -16.88
C MET A 178 5.03 -30.66 -17.92
N LYS A 179 5.19 -30.23 -19.18
CA LYS A 179 5.87 -31.01 -20.23
C LYS A 179 7.33 -31.31 -19.91
N GLY A 180 7.98 -30.43 -19.14
CA GLY A 180 9.31 -30.63 -18.58
C GLY A 180 9.39 -31.64 -17.43
N GLY A 181 8.25 -32.21 -17.00
CA GLY A 181 8.18 -33.23 -15.95
C GLY A 181 7.84 -32.70 -14.56
N ALA A 182 7.36 -31.45 -14.44
CA ALA A 182 6.83 -30.97 -13.16
C ALA A 182 5.50 -31.65 -12.82
N ASP A 183 5.35 -32.14 -11.59
CA ASP A 183 4.09 -32.73 -11.10
C ASP A 183 3.03 -31.67 -10.76
N TYR A 184 3.46 -30.48 -10.33
CA TYR A 184 2.61 -29.34 -9.96
C TYR A 184 3.30 -28.03 -10.31
N VAL A 185 2.54 -27.05 -10.81
CA VAL A 185 3.05 -25.73 -11.17
C VAL A 185 2.07 -24.64 -10.77
N ASN A 186 2.61 -23.54 -10.22
CA ASN A 186 1.89 -22.30 -9.95
C ASN A 186 2.72 -21.16 -10.54
N SER A 187 2.05 -20.21 -11.19
CA SER A 187 2.70 -18.99 -11.67
C SER A 187 1.82 -17.77 -11.40
N ILE A 188 2.50 -16.66 -11.09
CA ILE A 188 1.88 -15.42 -10.61
C ILE A 188 2.50 -14.25 -11.37
N LEU A 189 1.65 -13.36 -11.87
CA LEU A 189 2.02 -12.00 -12.24
C LEU A 189 1.50 -11.03 -11.17
N PHE A 190 2.43 -10.22 -10.64
CA PHE A 190 2.13 -9.16 -9.68
C PHE A 190 2.62 -7.83 -10.26
N MET A 191 1.67 -6.92 -10.49
CA MET A 191 1.94 -5.58 -11.01
C MET A 191 1.57 -4.54 -9.97
N VAL A 192 2.38 -3.48 -9.90
CA VAL A 192 2.21 -2.37 -8.97
C VAL A 192 2.25 -1.06 -9.74
N ASN A 193 1.21 -0.24 -9.58
CA ASN A 193 1.19 1.17 -9.92
C ASN A 193 1.24 1.96 -8.62
N GLU A 194 2.39 2.58 -8.37
CA GLU A 194 2.67 3.29 -7.14
C GLU A 194 2.69 4.81 -7.37
N GLN A 195 1.87 5.53 -6.62
CA GLN A 195 1.81 6.99 -6.65
C GLN A 195 2.12 7.53 -5.27
N LYS A 196 3.22 8.27 -5.18
CA LYS A 196 3.68 8.87 -3.93
C LYS A 196 3.67 10.38 -4.01
N TYR A 197 3.40 11.01 -2.88
CA TYR A 197 3.58 12.43 -2.67
C TYR A 197 4.21 12.65 -1.29
N PHE A 198 5.21 13.52 -1.23
CA PHE A 198 5.95 13.85 -0.02
C PHE A 198 5.95 15.37 0.16
N ALA A 199 5.70 15.82 1.38
CA ALA A 199 5.90 17.21 1.78
C ALA A 199 6.47 17.25 3.21
N SER A 200 7.26 18.28 3.51
CA SER A 200 7.76 18.52 4.86
C SER A 200 7.86 20.01 5.19
N SER A 201 7.77 20.35 6.49
CA SER A 201 7.85 21.72 7.03
C SER A 201 9.26 22.18 7.35
#